data_AF-A0A7S1G9B3-F1
#
_entry.id   AF-A0A7S1G9B3-F1
#
_cell.length_a   1.000
_cell.length_b   1.000
_cell.length_c   1.000
_cell.angle_alpha   90.00
_cell.angle_beta   90.00
_cell.angle_gamma   90.00
#
_symmetry.space_group_name_H-M   'P 1'
#
loop_
_entity.id
_entity.type
_entity.pdbx_description
1 polymer ?
#
loop_
_entity_poly.entity_id
_entity_poly.type
_entity_poly.pdbx_seq_one_letter_code
_entity_poly.pdbx_strand_id
1 'polypeptide(L)'
;GWLREMRESALPQLAAFAPDIVFISAGFDGHCKDEMNFGYVSLEEVDYEWVTTEVRKICNATGGKTISVLEGGYSVGGAGGASTLSRAIAAHVRALCSASAEKYDMEVEAKLADDIVEAKRQAKLAAEEEERKFLAEAAALAAVPDDEDG
;
A
#
# COMPACT_ATOMS: atom_id res chain seq x y z
N GLY A 1 10.39 -0.68 0.95
CA GLY A 1 9.34 -1.44 0.24
C GLY A 1 8.80 -0.59 -0.90
N TRP A 2 8.15 -1.21 -1.87
CA TRP A 2 7.67 -0.56 -3.10
C TRP A 2 6.82 0.70 -2.83
N LEU A 3 5.91 0.66 -1.84
CA LEU A 3 5.02 1.78 -1.52
C LEU A 3 5.79 3.04 -1.08
N ARG A 4 6.88 2.85 -0.32
CA ARG A 4 7.73 3.96 0.12
C ARG A 4 8.42 4.61 -1.08
N GLU A 5 9.00 3.80 -1.97
CA GLU A 5 9.67 4.31 -3.18
C GLU A 5 8.69 5.07 -4.08
N MET A 6 7.46 4.57 -4.23
CA MET A 6 6.43 5.27 -4.99
C MET A 6 6.11 6.64 -4.40
N ARG A 7 5.93 6.74 -3.09
CA ARG A 7 5.53 7.98 -2.41
C ARG A 7 6.65 9.01 -2.26
N GLU A 8 7.86 8.55 -1.95
CA GLU A 8 8.99 9.45 -1.64
C GLU A 8 9.76 9.86 -2.90
N SER A 9 9.63 9.10 -3.99
CA SER A 9 10.51 9.25 -5.15
C SER A 9 9.73 9.24 -6.46
N ALA A 10 9.06 8.14 -6.84
CA ALA A 10 8.52 8.01 -8.19
C ALA A 10 7.35 8.96 -8.49
N LEU A 11 6.34 9.03 -7.62
CA LEU A 11 5.17 9.90 -7.81
C LEU A 11 5.50 11.39 -7.71
N PRO A 12 6.31 11.86 -6.72
CA PRO A 12 6.74 13.27 -6.70
C PRO A 12 7.51 13.68 -7.95
N GLN A 13 8.41 12.82 -8.45
CA GLN A 13 9.15 13.10 -9.68
C GLN A 13 8.23 13.15 -10.90
N LEU A 14 7.28 12.22 -11.01
CA LEU A 14 6.28 12.23 -12.08
C LEU A 14 5.39 13.48 -12.03
N ALA A 15 4.95 13.89 -10.83
CA ALA A 15 4.16 15.11 -10.63
C ALA A 15 4.96 16.36 -11.03
N ALA A 16 6.22 16.46 -10.60
CA ALA A 16 7.11 17.57 -10.93
C ALA A 16 7.45 17.64 -12.44
N PHE A 17 7.49 16.48 -13.12
CA PHE A 17 7.69 16.42 -14.57
C PHE A 17 6.50 16.99 -15.37
N ALA A 18 5.30 17.00 -14.77
CA ALA A 18 4.07 17.52 -15.36
C ALA A 18 3.73 16.94 -16.75
N PRO A 19 3.54 15.61 -16.88
CA PRO A 19 3.39 14.95 -18.17
C PRO A 19 2.08 15.31 -18.89
N ASP A 20 2.18 15.48 -20.21
CA ASP A 20 1.03 15.51 -21.13
C ASP A 20 0.43 14.12 -21.35
N ILE A 21 1.27 13.08 -21.35
CA ILE A 21 0.87 11.68 -21.54
C ILE A 21 1.72 10.78 -20.62
N VAL A 22 1.07 9.85 -19.93
CA VAL A 22 1.70 8.79 -19.13
C VAL A 22 1.35 7.44 -19.75
N PHE A 23 2.37 6.63 -20.04
CA PHE A 23 2.22 5.24 -20.41
C PHE A 23 2.42 4.35 -19.19
N ILE A 24 1.45 3.49 -18.90
CA ILE A 24 1.53 2.47 -17.85
C ILE A 24 1.78 1.13 -18.52
N SER A 25 2.97 0.59 -18.30
CA SER A 25 3.34 -0.79 -18.61
C SER A 25 2.76 -1.68 -17.49
N ALA A 26 1.51 -2.13 -17.64
CA ALA A 26 0.74 -2.76 -16.57
C ALA A 26 0.99 -4.27 -16.49
N GLY A 27 2.00 -4.66 -15.69
CA GLY A 27 2.22 -6.04 -15.25
C GLY A 27 1.53 -6.35 -13.92
N PHE A 28 0.95 -7.54 -13.81
CA PHE A 28 0.24 -8.03 -12.62
C PHE A 28 0.91 -9.23 -11.94
N ASP A 29 2.13 -9.55 -12.35
CA ASP A 29 2.97 -10.62 -11.81
C ASP A 29 3.62 -10.29 -10.45
N GLY A 30 3.53 -9.04 -9.98
CA GLY A 30 3.88 -8.66 -8.60
C GLY A 30 2.87 -9.10 -7.53
N HIS A 31 1.76 -9.74 -7.91
CA HIS A 31 0.75 -10.16 -6.95
C HIS A 31 1.33 -11.22 -6.01
N CYS A 32 0.98 -11.14 -4.72
CA CYS A 32 1.41 -12.10 -3.69
C CYS A 32 1.06 -13.58 -3.98
N LYS A 33 0.15 -13.83 -4.92
CA LYS A 33 -0.33 -15.16 -5.34
C LYS A 33 0.09 -15.51 -6.78
N ASP A 34 0.96 -14.72 -7.40
CA ASP A 34 1.59 -15.07 -8.67
C ASP A 34 2.91 -15.80 -8.40
N GLU A 35 3.07 -16.99 -8.95
CA GLU A 35 4.27 -17.82 -8.72
C GLU A 35 5.50 -17.26 -9.46
N MET A 36 5.29 -16.54 -10.57
CA MET A 36 6.38 -15.91 -11.35
C MET A 36 7.03 -14.74 -10.61
N ASN A 37 6.39 -14.25 -9.54
CA ASN A 37 6.89 -13.23 -8.64
C ASN A 37 8.09 -13.71 -7.81
N PHE A 38 8.23 -15.03 -7.57
CA PHE A 38 9.25 -15.61 -6.68
C PHE A 38 9.35 -14.93 -5.28
N GLY A 39 8.28 -14.28 -4.81
CA GLY A 39 8.25 -13.54 -3.54
C GLY A 39 9.02 -12.23 -3.52
N TYR A 40 9.39 -11.65 -4.68
CA TYR A 40 10.13 -10.39 -4.75
C TYR A 40 9.34 -9.18 -4.23
N VAL A 41 8.04 -9.15 -4.52
CA VAL A 41 7.11 -8.14 -4.01
C VAL A 41 5.83 -8.83 -3.56
N SER A 42 5.03 -8.23 -2.70
CA SER A 42 3.77 -8.85 -2.23
C SER A 42 2.64 -7.86 -2.40
N LEU A 43 2.18 -7.69 -3.65
CA LEU A 43 1.07 -6.81 -3.97
C LEU A 43 -0.28 -7.53 -3.84
N GLU A 44 -1.30 -6.78 -3.45
CA GLU A 44 -2.70 -7.18 -3.47
C GLU A 44 -3.49 -6.30 -4.45
N GLU A 45 -4.74 -6.65 -4.73
CA GLU A 45 -5.57 -5.92 -5.70
C GLU A 45 -5.73 -4.43 -5.37
N VAL A 46 -5.76 -4.09 -4.08
CA VAL A 46 -5.84 -2.70 -3.58
C VAL A 46 -4.60 -1.88 -3.93
N ASP A 47 -3.44 -2.52 -4.08
CA ASP A 47 -2.19 -1.83 -4.41
C ASP A 47 -2.18 -1.39 -5.88
N TYR A 48 -2.71 -2.23 -6.77
CA TYR A 48 -2.89 -1.90 -8.19
C TYR A 48 -3.91 -0.77 -8.38
N GLU A 49 -5.01 -0.79 -7.61
CA GLU A 49 -5.98 0.30 -7.58
C GLU A 49 -5.34 1.61 -7.09
N TRP A 50 -4.58 1.55 -5.99
CA TRP A 50 -3.92 2.71 -5.40
C TRP A 50 -2.94 3.37 -6.38
N VAL A 51 -1.98 2.62 -6.93
CA VAL A 51 -0.96 3.21 -7.82
C VAL A 51 -1.59 3.84 -9.07
N THR A 52 -2.62 3.21 -9.61
CA THR A 52 -3.35 3.72 -10.78
C THR A 52 -4.08 5.01 -10.45
N THR A 53 -4.70 5.07 -9.27
CA THR A 53 -5.38 6.26 -8.77
C THR A 53 -4.40 7.42 -8.60
N GLU A 54 -3.21 7.17 -8.05
CA GLU A 54 -2.19 8.21 -7.89
C GLU A 54 -1.68 8.76 -9.23
N VAL A 55 -1.43 7.89 -10.20
CA VAL A 55 -1.06 8.33 -11.57
C VAL A 55 -2.19 9.15 -12.21
N ARG A 56 -3.45 8.76 -11.99
CA ARG A 56 -4.62 9.48 -12.49
C ARG A 56 -4.76 10.86 -11.84
N LYS A 57 -4.57 10.96 -10.52
CA LYS A 57 -4.53 12.23 -9.79
C LYS A 57 -3.48 13.18 -10.36
N ILE A 58 -2.29 12.68 -10.73
CA ILE A 58 -1.25 13.49 -11.36
C ILE A 58 -1.72 14.00 -12.73
N CYS A 59 -2.23 13.11 -13.58
CA CYS A 59 -2.76 13.49 -14.90
C CYS A 59 -3.93 14.47 -14.79
N ASN A 60 -4.78 14.35 -13.77
CA ASN A 60 -5.87 15.30 -13.50
C ASN A 60 -5.36 16.68 -13.09
N ALA A 61 -4.23 16.75 -12.37
CA ALA A 61 -3.60 18.01 -11.98
C ALA A 61 -3.00 18.74 -13.17
N THR A 62 -2.41 18.01 -14.12
CA THR A 62 -1.70 18.56 -15.29
C THR A 62 -2.57 18.68 -16.54
N GLY A 63 -3.73 18.00 -16.57
CA GLY A 63 -4.54 17.83 -17.78
C GLY A 63 -4.05 16.70 -18.71
N GLY A 64 -3.02 15.95 -18.29
CA GLY A 64 -2.42 14.87 -19.04
C GLY A 64 -3.35 13.67 -19.28
N LYS A 65 -2.92 12.77 -20.16
CA LYS A 65 -3.64 11.54 -20.55
C LYS A 65 -2.90 10.31 -20.06
N THR A 66 -3.66 9.25 -19.77
CA THR A 66 -3.09 7.95 -19.36
C THR A 66 -3.39 6.92 -20.44
N ILE A 67 -2.37 6.17 -20.84
CA ILE A 67 -2.48 5.01 -21.73
C ILE A 67 -1.92 3.82 -20.96
N SER A 68 -2.73 2.78 -20.76
CA SER A 68 -2.28 1.54 -20.10
C SER A 68 -2.17 0.41 -21.11
N VAL A 69 -1.08 -0.35 -21.04
CA VAL A 69 -0.80 -1.51 -21.90
C VAL A 69 -0.56 -2.71 -20.99
N LEU A 70 -1.32 -3.78 -21.19
CA LEU A 70 -1.16 -5.03 -20.45
C LEU A 70 0.15 -5.71 -20.83
N GLU A 71 0.94 -6.09 -19.84
CA GLU A 71 2.20 -6.83 -19.99
C GLU A 71 2.10 -8.20 -19.30
N GLY A 72 2.76 -8.37 -18.15
CA GLY A 72 2.81 -9.62 -17.38
C GLY A 72 1.59 -9.87 -16.48
N GLY A 73 1.55 -11.06 -15.89
CA GLY A 73 0.47 -11.54 -15.04
C GLY A 73 0.05 -12.96 -15.45
N TYR A 74 0.37 -13.94 -14.60
CA TYR A 74 0.37 -15.35 -14.99
C TYR A 74 -0.52 -16.22 -14.11
N SER A 75 -0.99 -15.67 -12.98
CA SER A 75 -1.94 -16.30 -12.09
C SER A 75 -3.37 -16.28 -12.69
N VAL A 76 -3.55 -17.10 -13.72
CA VAL A 76 -4.79 -17.26 -14.52
C VAL A 76 -5.72 -18.34 -13.98
N GLY A 77 -5.25 -19.20 -13.07
CA GLY A 77 -6.02 -20.26 -12.44
C GLY A 77 -6.64 -19.84 -11.09
N GLY A 78 -7.79 -20.41 -10.74
CA GLY A 78 -8.41 -20.20 -9.43
C GLY A 78 -9.68 -21.03 -9.23
N ALA A 79 -9.78 -21.71 -8.08
CA ALA A 79 -11.02 -22.35 -7.66
C ALA A 79 -12.03 -21.26 -7.26
N GLY A 80 -13.10 -21.07 -8.04
CA GLY A 80 -14.18 -20.12 -7.71
C GLY A 80 -14.52 -19.05 -8.76
N GLY A 81 -13.95 -19.10 -9.96
CA GLY A 81 -14.44 -18.34 -11.13
C GLY A 81 -13.73 -17.02 -11.46
N ALA A 82 -12.90 -16.46 -10.57
CA ALA A 82 -12.05 -15.30 -10.88
C ALA A 82 -10.61 -15.52 -10.38
N SER A 83 -9.64 -15.45 -11.30
CA SER A 83 -8.22 -15.53 -10.95
C SER A 83 -7.75 -14.24 -10.28
N THR A 84 -6.63 -14.30 -9.56
CA THR A 84 -5.93 -13.12 -9.00
C THR A 84 -5.59 -12.10 -10.09
N LEU A 85 -5.12 -12.55 -11.26
CA LEU A 85 -4.91 -11.69 -12.43
C LEU A 85 -6.19 -10.92 -12.79
N SER A 86 -7.33 -11.61 -12.92
CA SER A 86 -8.58 -10.97 -13.30
C SER A 86 -9.04 -9.92 -12.29
N ARG A 87 -8.84 -10.15 -10.98
CA ARG A 87 -9.20 -9.20 -9.92
C ARG A 87 -8.26 -7.99 -9.88
N ALA A 88 -6.96 -8.21 -10.08
CA ALA A 88 -5.97 -7.14 -10.15
C ALA A 88 -6.18 -6.24 -11.38
N ILE A 89 -6.45 -6.83 -12.56
CA ILE A 89 -6.86 -6.08 -13.76
C ILE A 89 -8.13 -5.30 -13.49
N ALA A 90 -9.15 -5.90 -12.88
CA ALA A 90 -10.39 -5.21 -12.57
C ALA A 90 -10.19 -4.03 -11.60
N ALA A 91 -9.29 -4.15 -10.62
CA ALA A 91 -8.92 -3.07 -9.71
C ALA A 91 -8.23 -1.91 -10.47
N HIS A 92 -7.23 -2.22 -11.29
CA HIS A 92 -6.54 -1.24 -12.14
C HIS A 92 -7.50 -0.52 -13.11
N VAL A 93 -8.32 -1.27 -13.86
CA VAL A 93 -9.24 -0.71 -14.86
C VAL A 93 -10.33 0.15 -14.21
N ARG A 94 -10.85 -0.26 -13.04
CA ARG A 94 -11.80 0.59 -12.29
C ARG A 94 -11.19 1.93 -11.91
N ALA A 95 -9.97 1.94 -11.38
CA ALA A 95 -9.25 3.18 -11.08
C ALA A 95 -8.99 4.02 -12.34
N LEU A 96 -8.58 3.37 -13.44
CA LEU A 96 -8.29 4.03 -14.71
C LEU A 96 -9.53 4.70 -15.31
N CYS A 97 -10.67 4.02 -15.27
CA CYS A 97 -11.95 4.51 -15.80
C CYS A 97 -12.71 5.41 -14.83
N SER A 98 -12.31 5.47 -13.56
CA SER A 98 -12.94 6.36 -12.58
C SER A 98 -12.81 7.81 -13.04
N ALA A 99 -13.94 8.52 -13.00
CA ALA A 99 -14.04 9.94 -13.32
C ALA A 99 -13.56 10.83 -12.16
N SER A 100 -12.77 10.29 -11.22
CA SER A 100 -12.29 11.03 -10.05
C SER A 100 -11.71 12.38 -10.48
N ALA A 101 -12.25 13.45 -9.91
CA ALA A 101 -11.76 14.81 -10.10
C ALA A 101 -10.58 15.15 -9.17
N GLU A 102 -10.19 14.19 -8.32
CA GLU A 102 -9.08 14.37 -7.40
C GLU A 102 -7.79 14.64 -8.18
N LYS A 103 -7.03 15.59 -7.66
CA LYS A 103 -5.76 16.04 -8.22
C LYS A 103 -4.66 15.69 -7.23
N TYR A 104 -3.51 15.33 -7.78
CA TYR A 104 -2.34 15.08 -6.96
C TYR A 104 -1.84 16.41 -6.41
N ASP A 105 -1.61 16.46 -5.11
CA ASP A 105 -1.08 17.63 -4.42
C ASP A 105 0.14 17.21 -3.63
N MET A 106 1.30 17.72 -4.03
CA MET A 106 2.57 17.33 -3.43
C MET A 106 2.67 17.69 -1.96
N GLU A 107 2.07 18.80 -1.53
CA GLU A 107 2.12 19.25 -0.13
C GLU A 107 1.21 18.37 0.74
N VAL A 108 0.02 18.04 0.24
CA VAL A 108 -0.91 17.14 0.92
C VAL A 108 -0.31 15.74 1.06
N GLU A 109 0.28 15.19 -0.02
CA GLU A 109 0.86 13.85 -0.01
C GLU A 109 2.11 13.77 0.89
N ALA A 110 2.96 14.80 0.90
CA ALA A 110 4.12 14.87 1.81
C ALA A 110 3.66 14.91 3.27
N LYS A 111 2.67 15.75 3.58
CA LYS A 111 2.11 15.83 4.93
C LYS A 111 1.48 14.51 5.37
N LEU A 112 0.74 13.84 4.49
CA LEU A 112 0.15 12.54 4.77
C LEU A 112 1.22 11.48 5.07
N ALA A 113 2.34 11.50 4.35
CA ALA A 113 3.45 10.59 4.60
C ALA A 113 4.05 10.81 6.00
N ASP A 114 4.31 12.07 6.39
CA ASP A 114 4.82 12.43 7.71
C ASP A 114 3.84 12.01 8.83
N ASP A 115 2.55 12.30 8.65
CA ASP A 115 1.50 11.97 9.61
C ASP A 115 1.40 10.42 9.80
N ILE A 116 1.57 9.63 8.73
CA ILE A 116 1.62 8.15 8.80
C ILE A 116 2.85 7.66 9.56
N VAL A 117 4.03 8.26 9.33
CA VAL A 117 5.27 7.88 10.03
C VAL A 117 5.13 8.14 11.53
N GLU A 118 4.60 9.31 11.89
CA GLU A 118 4.39 9.67 13.30
C GLU A 118 3.33 8.77 13.95
N ALA A 119 2.20 8.50 13.28
CA ALA A 119 1.19 7.59 13.79
C ALA A 119 1.74 6.18 14.06
N LYS A 120 2.58 5.65 13.16
CA LYS A 120 3.25 4.35 13.36
C LYS A 120 4.21 4.37 14.55
N ARG A 121 4.96 5.46 14.73
CA ARG A 121 5.86 5.63 15.88
C ARG A 121 5.07 5.62 17.18
N GLN A 122 3.97 6.37 17.25
CA GLN A 122 3.12 6.44 18.44
C GLN A 122 2.45 5.10 18.75
N ALA A 123 1.93 4.40 17.73
CA ALA A 123 1.35 3.06 17.90
C ALA A 123 2.37 2.05 18.44
N LYS A 124 3.62 2.12 17.97
CA LYS A 124 4.71 1.27 18.47
C LYS A 124 5.02 1.54 19.95
N LEU A 125 5.16 2.82 20.31
CA LEU A 125 5.44 3.21 21.70
C LEU A 125 4.29 2.79 22.64
N ALA A 126 3.04 2.96 22.19
CA ALA A 126 1.87 2.54 22.95
C ALA A 126 1.84 1.02 23.17
N ALA A 127 2.15 0.22 22.15
CA ALA A 127 2.24 -1.23 22.26
C ALA A 127 3.36 -1.67 23.22
N GLU A 128 4.54 -1.05 23.14
CA GLU A 128 5.65 -1.31 24.07
C GLU A 128 5.32 -0.92 25.51
N GLU A 129 4.55 0.16 25.71
CA GLU A 129 4.07 0.56 27.04
C GLU A 129 3.03 -0.42 27.60
N GLU A 130 2.10 -0.88 26.76
CA GLU A 130 1.09 -1.88 27.13
C GLU A 130 1.74 -3.22 27.51
N GLU A 131 2.70 -3.69 26.72
CA GLU A 131 3.48 -4.90 27.01
C GLU A 131 4.26 -4.75 28.34
N ARG A 132 4.89 -3.59 28.57
CA ARG A 132 5.60 -3.32 29.83
C ARG A 132 4.67 -3.33 31.04
N LYS A 133 3.47 -2.75 30.93
CA LYS A 133 2.46 -2.76 32.00
C LYS A 133 2.00 -4.18 32.30
N PHE A 134 1.69 -4.95 31.25
CA PHE A 134 1.28 -6.34 31.38
C PHE A 134 2.35 -7.19 32.08
N LEU A 135 3.62 -7.06 31.70
CA LEU A 135 4.72 -7.78 32.34
C LEU A 135 4.94 -7.36 33.80
N ALA A 136 4.80 -6.06 34.11
CA ALA A 136 4.93 -5.56 35.48
C ALA A 136 3.80 -6.08 36.40
N GLU A 137 2.57 -6.13 35.90
CA GLU A 137 1.42 -6.68 36.63
C GLU A 137 1.57 -8.20 36.87
N ALA A 138 1.98 -8.95 35.84
CA ALA A 138 2.25 -10.38 35.97
C ALA A 138 3.38 -10.67 37.00
N ALA A 139 4.44 -9.84 37.00
CA ALA A 139 5.52 -9.96 37.97
C ALA A 139 5.07 -9.62 39.40
N ALA A 140 4.22 -8.62 39.58
CA ALA A 140 3.68 -8.25 40.89
C ALA A 140 2.78 -9.36 41.48
N LEU A 141 1.95 -10.01 40.65
CA LEU A 141 1.12 -11.14 41.08
C LEU A 141 1.96 -12.35 41.48
N ALA A 142 3.03 -12.65 40.75
CA ALA A 142 3.95 -13.74 41.06
C ALA A 142 4.83 -13.47 42.30
N ALA A 143 4.91 -12.23 42.77
CA ALA A 143 5.69 -11.83 43.94
C ALA A 143 4.89 -11.83 45.25
N VAL A 144 3.60 -12.18 45.23
CA VAL A 144 2.83 -12.42 46.47
C VAL A 144 3.38 -13.69 47.12
N PRO A 145 4.00 -13.61 48.30
CA PRO A 145 4.51 -14.80 48.98
C PRO A 145 3.34 -15.74 49.31
N ASP A 146 3.55 -17.05 49.11
CA ASP A 146 2.73 -18.06 49.76
C ASP A 146 2.87 -17.82 51.27
N ASP A 147 1.86 -17.21 51.88
CA ASP A 147 1.68 -17.29 53.32
C ASP A 147 1.37 -18.78 53.61
N GLU A 148 2.43 -19.58 53.73
CA GLU A 148 2.36 -20.92 54.30
C GLU A 148 1.91 -20.77 55.75
N ASP A 149 0.72 -21.31 56.02
CA ASP A 149 0.20 -21.60 57.35
C ASP A 149 1.28 -22.25 58.25
N GLY A 150 1.52 -21.63 59.41
CA GLY A 150 2.35 -22.16 60.50
C GLY A 150 2.17 -21.39 61.80
#